data_AF-A0A034WPU1-F1
#
_entry.id   AF-A0A034WPU1-F1
#
_cell.length_a   1.000
_cell.length_b   1.000
_cell.length_c   1.000
_cell.angle_alpha   90.00
_cell.angle_beta   90.00
_cell.angle_gamma   90.00
#
_symmetry.space_group_name_H-M   'P 1'
#
loop_
_entity.id
_entity.type
_entity.pdbx_description
1 polymer ?
#
loop_
_entity_poly.entity_id
_entity_poly.type
_entity_poly.pdbx_seq_one_letter_code
_entity_poly.pdbx_strand_id
1 'polypeptide(L)'
;APPNCRPECVVSSECSQNLACINQKCVDPCIGTCGFNAKCQVVNHNPICSCSVDYMGDPFEQCTPKPREPPPKVNPCLPSPCGPNAECREVDNRAACSCSPGMFGAPPNCRPECVIHQDCPSNRAC
;
A
#
# COMPACT_ATOMS: atom_id res chain seq x y z
N ALA A 1 -41.33 -52.49 -15.12
CA ALA A 1 -40.55 -51.90 -14.01
C ALA A 1 -40.42 -50.40 -14.26
N PRO A 2 -40.56 -49.53 -13.25
CA PRO A 2 -40.35 -48.10 -13.43
C PRO A 2 -38.87 -47.82 -13.74
N PRO A 3 -38.54 -46.76 -14.50
CA PRO A 3 -37.15 -46.45 -14.84
C PRO A 3 -36.38 -46.11 -13.57
N ASN A 4 -35.23 -46.76 -13.37
CA ASN A 4 -34.29 -46.43 -12.31
C ASN A 4 -33.74 -45.02 -12.57
N CYS A 5 -34.40 -44.00 -12.02
CA CYS A 5 -33.87 -42.66 -11.94
C CYS A 5 -32.75 -42.65 -10.89
N ARG A 6 -31.56 -43.08 -11.31
CA ARG A 6 -30.36 -42.97 -10.49
C ARG A 6 -29.86 -41.52 -10.55
N PRO A 7 -29.69 -40.85 -9.41
CA PRO A 7 -29.11 -39.51 -9.38
C PRO A 7 -27.64 -39.53 -9.85
N GLU A 8 -27.15 -38.39 -10.31
CA GLU A 8 -25.76 -38.24 -10.72
C GLU A 8 -24.81 -38.37 -9.52
N CYS A 9 -25.20 -37.79 -8.38
CA CYS A 9 -24.48 -37.84 -7.12
C CYS A 9 -25.46 -37.89 -5.94
N VAL A 10 -24.99 -38.38 -4.79
CA VAL A 10 -25.70 -38.31 -3.50
C VAL A 10 -24.85 -37.57 -2.46
N VAL A 11 -23.53 -37.62 -2.59
CA VAL A 11 -22.56 -36.86 -1.79
C VAL A 11 -21.57 -36.11 -2.67
N SER A 12 -21.05 -34.98 -2.20
CA SER A 12 -20.13 -34.13 -2.99
C SER A 12 -18.83 -34.83 -3.38
N SER A 13 -18.38 -35.83 -2.61
CA SER A 13 -17.18 -36.62 -2.94
C SER A 13 -17.34 -37.51 -4.18
N GLU A 14 -18.56 -37.70 -4.70
CA GLU A 14 -18.80 -38.33 -6.00
C GLU A 14 -18.53 -37.38 -7.17
N CYS A 15 -18.44 -36.08 -6.90
CA CYS A 15 -18.15 -35.05 -7.89
C CYS A 15 -16.64 -34.74 -7.96
N SER A 16 -16.21 -34.06 -9.02
CA SER A 16 -14.86 -33.49 -9.08
C SER A 16 -14.65 -32.44 -7.97
N GLN A 17 -13.40 -32.17 -7.58
CA GLN A 17 -13.08 -31.25 -6.48
C GLN A 17 -13.65 -29.82 -6.64
N ASN A 18 -13.91 -29.40 -7.88
CA ASN A 18 -14.46 -28.09 -8.23
C ASN A 18 -16.01 -28.07 -8.30
N LEU A 19 -16.68 -29.19 -8.03
CA LEU A 19 -18.14 -29.33 -8.13
C LEU A 19 -18.71 -29.85 -6.81
N ALA A 20 -19.92 -29.49 -6.45
CA ALA A 20 -20.62 -30.00 -5.27
C ALA A 20 -21.87 -30.76 -5.69
N CYS A 21 -22.30 -31.71 -4.85
CA CYS A 21 -23.57 -32.39 -5.07
C CYS A 21 -24.71 -31.52 -4.57
N ILE A 22 -25.45 -30.89 -5.48
CA ILE A 22 -26.59 -30.03 -5.17
C ILE A 22 -27.79 -30.54 -5.97
N ASN A 23 -28.89 -30.83 -5.29
CA ASN A 23 -30.10 -31.37 -5.92
C ASN A 23 -29.82 -32.60 -6.80
N GLN A 24 -28.98 -33.52 -6.30
CA GLN A 24 -28.62 -34.77 -6.98
C GLN A 24 -27.84 -34.61 -8.30
N LYS A 25 -27.20 -33.44 -8.50
CA LYS A 25 -26.32 -33.14 -9.63
C LYS A 25 -25.00 -32.53 -9.19
N CYS A 26 -23.95 -32.82 -9.94
CA CYS A 26 -22.64 -32.21 -9.73
C CYS A 26 -22.62 -30.83 -10.40
N VAL A 27 -22.70 -29.77 -9.60
CA VAL A 27 -22.75 -28.39 -10.10
C VAL A 27 -21.67 -27.55 -9.45
N ASP A 28 -21.26 -26.48 -10.12
CA ASP A 28 -20.31 -25.52 -9.56
C ASP A 28 -20.99 -24.73 -8.42
N PRO A 29 -20.55 -24.88 -7.16
CA PRO A 29 -21.16 -24.19 -6.03
C PRO A 29 -20.89 -22.68 -6.03
N CYS A 30 -20.05 -22.15 -6.93
CA CYS A 30 -19.82 -20.71 -7.06
C CYS A 30 -21.01 -19.96 -7.70
N ILE A 31 -21.82 -20.65 -8.51
CA ILE A 31 -22.92 -20.01 -9.25
C ILE A 31 -23.99 -19.54 -8.26
N GLY A 32 -24.07 -18.23 -8.05
CA GLY A 32 -25.08 -17.59 -7.18
C GLY A 32 -24.71 -17.52 -5.68
N THR A 33 -23.48 -17.87 -5.30
CA THR A 33 -23.06 -17.87 -3.89
C THR A 33 -22.31 -16.60 -3.47
N CYS A 34 -21.43 -16.07 -4.31
CA CYS A 34 -20.62 -14.89 -3.99
C CYS A 34 -21.27 -13.59 -4.44
N GLY A 35 -20.96 -12.51 -3.73
CA GLY A 35 -21.45 -11.16 -3.99
C GLY A 35 -20.82 -10.49 -5.22
N PHE A 36 -21.22 -9.25 -5.48
CA PHE A 36 -20.74 -8.52 -6.65
C PHE A 36 -19.24 -8.17 -6.54
N ASN A 37 -18.48 -8.30 -7.64
CA ASN A 37 -17.02 -8.14 -7.69
C ASN A 37 -16.21 -9.05 -6.74
N ALA A 38 -16.83 -10.09 -6.17
CA ALA A 38 -16.12 -11.10 -5.39
C ALA A 38 -15.55 -12.19 -6.30
N LYS A 39 -14.36 -12.67 -5.95
CA LYS A 39 -13.76 -13.86 -6.56
C LYS A 39 -14.26 -15.09 -5.81
N CYS A 40 -14.80 -16.05 -6.57
CA CYS A 40 -15.14 -17.36 -6.04
C CYS A 40 -14.05 -18.39 -6.35
N GLN A 41 -13.72 -19.23 -5.38
CA GLN A 41 -12.86 -20.40 -5.55
C GLN A 41 -13.47 -21.59 -4.83
N VAL A 42 -13.57 -22.73 -5.51
CA VAL A 42 -14.06 -23.97 -4.88
C VAL A 42 -12.88 -24.69 -4.22
N VAL A 43 -13.01 -25.02 -2.94
CA VAL A 43 -12.04 -25.79 -2.17
C VAL A 43 -12.77 -26.91 -1.46
N ASN A 44 -12.44 -28.17 -1.79
CA ASN A 44 -13.10 -29.36 -1.25
C ASN A 44 -14.63 -29.29 -1.39
N HIS A 45 -15.11 -29.02 -2.61
CA HIS A 45 -16.55 -28.86 -2.92
C HIS A 45 -17.25 -27.67 -2.24
N ASN A 46 -16.52 -26.81 -1.53
CA ASN A 46 -17.08 -25.63 -0.86
C ASN A 46 -16.68 -24.35 -1.57
N PRO A 47 -17.61 -23.43 -1.85
CA PRO A 47 -17.29 -22.14 -2.43
C PRO A 47 -16.67 -21.21 -1.37
N ILE A 48 -15.53 -20.62 -1.71
CA ILE A 48 -14.86 -19.60 -0.92
C ILE A 48 -14.95 -18.28 -1.68
N CYS A 49 -15.63 -17.30 -1.09
CA CYS A 49 -15.76 -15.96 -1.62
C CYS A 49 -14.68 -15.04 -1.01
N SER A 50 -13.99 -14.26 -1.83
CA SER A 50 -12.99 -13.30 -1.38
C SER A 50 -12.98 -12.06 -2.26
N CYS A 51 -12.67 -10.89 -1.69
CA CYS A 51 -12.40 -9.70 -2.49
C CYS A 51 -10.99 -9.77 -3.09
N SER A 52 -10.83 -9.29 -4.32
CA SER A 52 -9.52 -9.15 -4.97
C SER A 52 -8.60 -8.19 -4.21
N VAL A 53 -7.29 -8.23 -4.50
CA VAL A 53 -6.26 -7.47 -3.75
C VAL A 53 -6.58 -5.98 -3.62
N ASP A 54 -7.13 -5.36 -4.68
CA ASP A 54 -7.47 -3.93 -4.71
C ASP A 54 -8.92 -3.63 -4.30
N TYR A 55 -9.63 -4.61 -3.74
CA TYR A 55 -11.02 -4.49 -3.32
C TYR A 55 -11.19 -4.81 -1.82
N MET A 56 -12.22 -4.24 -1.20
CA MET A 56 -12.60 -4.43 0.19
C MET A 56 -14.12 -4.51 0.34
N GLY A 57 -14.62 -4.92 1.49
CA GLY A 57 -16.06 -5.10 1.74
C GLY A 57 -16.41 -6.53 2.12
N ASP A 58 -17.69 -6.88 2.00
CA ASP A 58 -18.20 -8.22 2.26
C ASP A 58 -18.20 -9.05 0.96
N PRO A 59 -17.46 -10.17 0.87
CA PRO A 59 -17.42 -11.03 -0.31
C PRO A 59 -18.75 -11.72 -0.67
N PHE A 60 -19.72 -11.78 0.24
CA PHE A 60 -21.05 -12.36 0.00
C PHE A 60 -22.07 -11.31 -0.45
N GLU A 61 -21.84 -10.03 -0.16
CA GLU A 61 -22.70 -8.93 -0.61
C GLU A 61 -22.07 -8.19 -1.80
N GLN A 62 -20.96 -7.50 -1.55
CA GLN A 62 -20.29 -6.65 -2.54
C GLN A 62 -18.86 -6.28 -2.12
N CYS A 63 -17.93 -6.47 -3.06
CA CYS A 63 -16.58 -5.91 -3.00
C CYS A 63 -16.52 -4.55 -3.72
N THR A 64 -15.92 -3.55 -3.09
CA THR A 64 -15.68 -2.21 -3.62
C THR A 64 -14.18 -1.90 -3.72
N PRO A 65 -13.74 -1.06 -4.67
CA PRO A 65 -12.33 -0.68 -4.78
C PRO A 65 -11.82 -0.04 -3.49
N LYS A 66 -10.63 -0.44 -3.03
CA LYS A 66 -9.96 0.18 -1.89
C LYS A 66 -9.69 1.66 -2.19
N PRO A 67 -9.89 2.56 -1.22
CA PRO A 67 -9.42 3.93 -1.34
C PRO A 67 -7.93 3.95 -1.64
N ARG A 68 -7.51 4.88 -2.50
CA ARG A 68 -6.08 5.11 -2.74
C ARG A 68 -5.48 5.63 -1.44
N GLU A 69 -4.47 4.95 -0.93
CA GLU A 69 -3.70 5.45 0.20
C GLU A 69 -3.03 6.77 -0.21
N PRO A 70 -3.03 7.79 0.67
CA PRO A 70 -2.27 8.99 0.41
C PRO A 70 -0.79 8.63 0.27
N PRO A 71 -0.03 9.38 -0.54
CA PRO A 71 1.41 9.18 -0.60
C PRO A 71 2.01 9.31 0.80
N PRO A 72 3.04 8.51 1.13
CA PRO A 72 3.70 8.63 2.42
C PRO A 72 4.23 10.06 2.60
N LYS A 73 4.08 10.61 3.80
CA LYS A 73 4.70 11.88 4.14
C LYS A 73 6.20 11.68 4.19
N VAL A 74 6.93 12.29 3.26
CA VAL A 74 8.39 12.28 3.22
C VAL A 74 8.90 13.54 3.90
N ASN A 75 9.84 13.39 4.85
CA ASN A 75 10.50 14.53 5.45
C ASN A 75 11.45 15.16 4.41
N PRO A 76 11.22 16.42 3.97
CA PRO A 76 12.02 17.04 2.93
C PRO A 76 13.46 17.36 3.38
N CYS A 77 13.75 17.30 4.67
CA CYS A 77 15.09 17.47 5.23
C CYS A 77 15.90 16.16 5.32
N LEU A 78 15.37 15.02 4.84
CA LEU A 78 16.04 13.72 4.91
C LEU A 78 16.09 13.01 3.54
N PRO A 79 17.27 12.90 2.90
CA PRO A 79 18.55 13.53 3.28
C PRO A 79 18.49 15.06 3.09
N SER A 80 19.25 15.81 3.89
CA SER A 80 19.17 17.28 3.89
C SER A 80 19.64 17.87 2.56
N PRO A 81 18.81 18.69 1.87
CA PRO A 81 19.21 19.38 0.64
C PRO A 81 20.00 20.67 0.92
N CYS A 82 20.13 21.09 2.17
CA CYS A 82 20.62 22.42 2.54
C CYS A 82 22.14 22.59 2.49
N GLY A 83 22.90 21.53 2.22
CA GLY A 83 24.36 21.57 2.21
C GLY A 83 24.99 21.65 3.61
N PRO A 84 26.33 21.65 3.69
CA PRO A 84 27.05 21.72 4.95
C PRO A 84 26.86 23.09 5.63
N ASN A 85 26.92 23.11 6.96
CA ASN A 85 26.81 24.32 7.78
C ASN A 85 25.46 25.07 7.64
N ALA A 86 24.44 24.39 7.13
CA ALA A 86 23.07 24.89 7.04
C ALA A 86 22.11 24.02 7.85
N GLU A 87 21.21 24.66 8.59
CA GLU A 87 20.09 24.04 9.28
C GLU A 87 18.91 23.88 8.31
N CYS A 88 18.34 22.67 8.26
CA CYS A 88 17.13 22.40 7.50
C CYS A 88 15.90 22.40 8.42
N ARG A 89 14.85 23.12 8.03
CA ARG A 89 13.55 23.14 8.70
C ARG A 89 12.46 22.83 7.69
N GLU A 90 11.46 22.05 8.11
CA GLU A 90 10.28 21.81 7.28
C GLU A 90 9.32 23.01 7.38
N VAL A 91 8.98 23.61 6.25
CA VAL A 91 7.97 24.67 6.13
C VAL A 91 7.05 24.29 4.97
N ASP A 92 5.76 24.08 5.23
CA ASP A 92 4.75 23.70 4.23
C ASP A 92 5.13 22.47 3.38
N ASN A 93 5.63 21.39 4.00
CA ASN A 93 6.18 20.19 3.34
C ASN A 93 7.35 20.48 2.37
N ARG A 94 8.09 21.57 2.58
CA ARG A 94 9.32 21.89 1.83
C ARG A 94 10.49 22.08 2.78
N ALA A 95 11.69 21.78 2.29
CA ALA A 95 12.91 22.07 3.01
C ALA A 95 13.21 23.57 2.91
N ALA A 96 13.14 24.27 4.04
CA ALA A 96 13.66 25.61 4.20
C ALA A 96 15.07 25.52 4.79
N CYS A 97 16.02 26.18 4.14
CA CYS A 97 17.42 26.15 4.53
C CYS A 97 17.84 27.51 5.08
N SER A 98 18.56 27.50 6.20
CA SER A 98 19.20 28.69 6.77
C SER A 98 20.62 28.35 7.21
N CYS A 99 21.56 29.28 7.09
CA CYS A 99 22.89 29.07 7.63
C CYS A 99 22.84 28.92 9.16
N SER A 100 23.59 27.96 9.69
CA SER A 100 23.71 27.77 11.13
C SER A 100 24.27 29.03 11.82
N PRO A 101 24.04 29.24 13.12
CA PRO A 101 24.59 30.39 13.84
C PRO A 101 26.12 30.53 13.65
N GLY A 102 26.57 31.74 13.29
CA GLY A 102 27.99 32.01 12.98
C GLY A 102 28.41 31.70 11.54
N MET A 103 27.49 31.22 10.70
CA MET A 103 27.70 31.00 9.27
C MET A 103 26.97 32.08 8.46
N PHE A 104 27.64 32.58 7.43
CA PHE A 104 27.23 33.69 6.59
C PHE A 104 27.09 33.24 5.14
N GLY A 105 26.30 33.99 4.38
CA GLY A 105 25.95 33.68 2.99
C GLY A 105 24.56 33.08 2.85
N ALA A 106 24.36 32.29 1.80
CA ALA A 106 23.09 31.62 1.51
C ALA A 106 23.34 30.11 1.31
N PRO A 107 22.50 29.23 1.89
CA PRO A 107 22.56 27.79 1.62
C PRO A 107 22.49 27.49 0.10
N PRO A 108 23.22 26.47 -0.40
CA PRO A 108 24.06 25.52 0.33
C PRO A 108 25.48 26.00 0.62
N ASN A 109 25.81 27.25 0.29
CA ASN A 109 27.16 27.81 0.37
C ASN A 109 27.36 28.63 1.65
N CYS A 110 26.93 28.10 2.79
CA CYS A 110 27.16 28.71 4.09
C CYS A 110 28.62 28.60 4.48
N ARG A 111 29.24 29.72 4.84
CA ARG A 111 30.67 29.81 5.20
C ARG A 111 30.87 30.62 6.48
N PRO A 112 31.92 30.37 7.27
CA PRO A 112 32.24 31.25 8.40
C PRO A 112 32.57 32.67 7.93
N GLU A 113 32.53 33.64 8.86
CA GLU A 113 32.88 35.06 8.59
C GLU A 113 34.29 35.20 8.01
N CYS A 114 35.22 34.41 8.54
CA CYS A 114 36.61 34.32 8.13
C CYS A 114 37.06 32.86 8.11
N VAL A 115 38.04 32.54 7.28
CA VAL A 115 38.67 31.21 7.25
C VAL A 115 40.13 31.29 7.68
N ILE A 116 40.77 32.46 7.49
CA ILE A 116 42.13 32.71 7.95
C ILE A 116 42.21 34.05 8.70
N HIS A 117 43.16 34.14 9.64
CA HIS A 117 43.40 35.34 10.45
C HIS A 117 43.59 36.63 9.62
N GLN A 118 44.16 36.51 8.41
CA GLN A 118 44.39 37.65 7.52
C GLN A 118 43.10 38.24 6.92
N ASP A 119 41.97 37.53 6.99
CA ASP A 119 40.66 38.01 6.51
C ASP A 119 39.99 38.95 7.53
N CYS A 120 40.49 38.97 8.77
CA CYS A 120 39.94 39.79 9.84
C CYS A 120 40.56 41.20 9.86
N PRO A 121 39.79 42.22 10.28
CA PRO A 121 40.36 43.51 10.68
C PRO A 121 41.44 43.31 11.75
N SER A 122 42.45 44.18 11.81
CA SER A 122 43.64 44.06 12.68
C SER A 122 43.37 43.89 14.19
N ASN A 123 42.12 43.95 14.62
CA ASN A 123 41.66 43.79 16.00
C ASN A 123 40.76 42.56 16.21
N ARG A 124 40.72 41.61 15.26
CA ARG A 124 39.94 40.36 15.32
C ARG A 124 40.75 39.19 14.76
N ALA A 125 40.40 37.98 15.16
CA ALA A 125 40.97 36.73 14.66
C ALA A 125 39.86 35.68 14.48
N CYS A 126 39.91 34.95 13.36
CA CYS A 126 39.56 33.54 13.32
C CYS A 126 40.83 32.76 13.74
#